data_AF-A0A936E3A6-F1
#
_entry.id   AF-A0A936E3A6-F1
#
_cell.length_a   1.000
_cell.length_b   1.000
_cell.length_c   1.000
_cell.angle_alpha   90.00
_cell.angle_beta   90.00
_cell.angle_gamma   90.00
#
_symmetry.space_group_name_H-M   'P 1'
#
loop_
_entity.id
_entity.type
_entity.pdbx_description
1 polymer ?
#
loop_
_entity_poly.entity_id
_entity_poly.type
_entity_poly.pdbx_seq_one_letter_code
_entity_poly.pdbx_strand_id
1 'polypeptide(L)'
;MMVSHGRVPPNTAVFSWSNHHPPLYSPTMILHLLALTRLLYEQFFPHLPWLGSPWTVGGFLILGFGFWIWRIRSNYPPSSPAPLLPLAIPALLILLPPEINLLRGWLLWVGGWWVVAISRQLVSQSASQRSPSLLSSLFSLLLLLAPIYFLTLGRTVGAADTFEFQVVVPQLGIVHPTGYPLYLLLGKLWTLLIPFGQLAFRLNVGTAVYALGAAVLVLELVRRGAEGQGSRGAGEQGRLLTSQLSLFTALLFALRPTFWSQAVEAEVYTLHNLIGAAVLFLLLRQLQQPTAARLLWTAALIALGLTNHLTTIILAPVALLVAILTWQSWRADWRWLLGRLPSPCSRSPFTPIYPCAGRP
;
A
#
# COMPACT_ATOMS: atom_id res chain seq x y z
N MET A 1 -7.28 -66.62 14.24
CA MET A 1 -5.84 -66.27 14.27
C MET A 1 -5.68 -64.86 13.72
N MET A 2 -4.85 -64.07 14.38
CA MET A 2 -4.80 -62.60 14.42
C MET A 2 -4.79 -61.84 13.09
N VAL A 3 -5.59 -60.77 13.04
CA VAL A 3 -5.47 -59.64 12.12
C VAL A 3 -4.24 -58.82 12.50
N SER A 4 -3.29 -58.66 11.56
CA SER A 4 -2.07 -57.88 11.79
C SER A 4 -2.35 -56.38 11.71
N HIS A 5 -2.19 -55.67 12.82
CA HIS A 5 -2.06 -54.21 12.85
C HIS A 5 -0.69 -53.79 12.29
N GLY A 6 -0.69 -53.21 11.09
CA GLY A 6 0.45 -52.49 10.54
C GLY A 6 0.69 -51.19 11.32
N ARG A 7 1.82 -51.11 12.02
CA ARG A 7 2.29 -49.93 12.75
C ARG A 7 2.66 -48.82 11.75
N VAL A 8 2.03 -47.66 11.90
CA VAL A 8 2.47 -46.40 11.26
C VAL A 8 3.70 -45.88 12.03
N PRO A 9 4.83 -45.57 11.38
CA PRO A 9 6.00 -45.00 12.06
C PRO A 9 5.73 -43.55 12.51
N PRO A 10 6.26 -43.12 13.67
CA PRO A 10 6.05 -41.76 14.17
C PRO A 10 7.05 -40.78 13.54
N ASN A 11 6.57 -39.55 13.32
CA ASN A 11 7.34 -38.32 13.18
C ASN A 11 8.21 -38.13 11.93
N THR A 12 7.59 -37.62 10.88
CA THR A 12 8.12 -36.44 10.17
C THR A 12 7.04 -35.37 10.18
N ALA A 13 7.18 -34.39 11.08
CA ALA A 13 6.31 -33.21 11.13
C ALA A 13 6.56 -32.35 9.88
N VAL A 14 5.97 -32.74 8.76
CA VAL A 14 5.76 -31.87 7.62
C VAL A 14 4.66 -30.91 8.04
N PHE A 15 4.98 -29.61 8.07
CA PHE A 15 4.02 -28.53 8.29
C PHE A 15 2.89 -28.62 7.24
N SER A 16 1.84 -29.40 7.51
CA SER A 16 0.61 -29.35 6.72
C SER A 16 -0.17 -28.14 7.22
N TRP A 17 -0.20 -27.08 6.42
CA TRP A 17 -1.22 -26.05 6.55
C TRP A 17 -2.56 -26.71 6.29
N SER A 18 -3.24 -27.12 7.35
CA SER A 18 -4.63 -27.55 7.27
C SER A 18 -5.49 -26.36 6.82
N ASN A 19 -6.58 -26.66 6.10
CA ASN A 19 -7.53 -25.76 5.45
C ASN A 19 -8.30 -24.82 6.41
N HIS A 20 -7.62 -24.14 7.33
CA HIS A 20 -8.19 -23.09 8.16
C HIS A 20 -7.57 -21.79 7.70
N HIS A 21 -8.34 -21.02 6.92
CA HIS A 21 -7.99 -19.65 6.55
C HIS A 21 -7.47 -18.92 7.79
N PRO A 22 -6.23 -18.38 7.79
CA PRO A 22 -5.81 -17.53 8.88
C PRO A 22 -6.81 -16.38 8.96
N PRO A 23 -7.43 -16.13 10.12
CA PRO A 23 -8.46 -15.11 10.21
C PRO A 23 -7.93 -13.77 9.72
N LEU A 24 -8.73 -13.09 8.88
CA LEU A 24 -8.54 -11.71 8.37
C LEU A 24 -8.25 -10.66 9.47
N TYR A 25 -8.34 -11.04 10.75
CA TYR A 25 -8.06 -10.23 11.93
C TYR A 25 -6.55 -10.02 12.22
N SER A 26 -5.65 -10.72 11.55
CA SER A 26 -4.19 -10.61 11.78
C SER A 26 -3.55 -9.35 11.18
N PRO A 27 -3.79 -9.00 9.90
CA PRO A 27 -3.26 -7.77 9.30
C PRO A 27 -3.90 -6.52 9.86
N THR A 28 -5.19 -6.61 10.24
CA THR A 28 -5.90 -5.47 10.81
C THR A 28 -5.24 -5.01 12.10
N MET A 29 -4.81 -5.91 13.01
CA MET A 29 -4.14 -5.52 14.25
C MET A 29 -2.89 -4.64 14.04
N ILE A 30 -2.05 -4.98 13.06
CA ILE A 30 -0.86 -4.20 12.70
C ILE A 30 -1.26 -2.84 12.14
N LEU A 31 -2.27 -2.80 11.27
CA LEU A 31 -2.80 -1.54 10.72
C LEU A 31 -3.40 -0.65 11.82
N HIS A 32 -4.06 -1.23 12.82
CA HIS A 32 -4.62 -0.48 13.95
C HIS A 32 -3.54 0.05 14.89
N LEU A 33 -2.46 -0.70 15.13
CA LEU A 33 -1.30 -0.21 15.90
C LEU A 33 -0.55 0.92 15.16
N LEU A 34 -0.43 0.82 13.83
CA LEU A 34 0.12 1.89 13.00
C LEU A 34 -0.78 3.14 12.98
N ALA A 35 -2.10 2.96 12.92
CA ALA A 35 -3.05 4.06 13.03
C ALA A 35 -3.00 4.71 14.43
N LEU A 36 -2.89 3.91 15.49
CA LEU A 36 -2.76 4.37 16.87
C LEU A 36 -1.48 5.17 17.06
N THR A 37 -0.33 4.64 16.65
CA THR A 37 0.96 5.35 16.75
C THR A 37 0.94 6.67 15.99
N ARG A 38 0.28 6.73 14.83
CA ARG A 38 0.10 7.97 14.06
C ARG A 38 -0.81 8.98 14.78
N LEU A 39 -1.96 8.54 15.30
CA LEU A 39 -2.87 9.39 16.07
C LEU A 39 -2.17 9.97 17.30
N LEU A 40 -1.40 9.15 18.01
CA LEU A 40 -0.63 9.58 19.17
C LEU A 40 0.47 10.57 18.80
N TYR A 41 1.15 10.38 17.65
CA TYR A 41 2.12 11.35 17.16
C TYR A 41 1.49 12.72 16.86
N GLU A 42 0.38 12.73 16.13
CA GLU A 42 -0.35 13.97 15.82
C GLU A 42 -0.89 14.66 17.08
N GLN A 43 -1.20 13.90 18.13
CA GLN A 43 -1.74 14.39 19.39
C GLN A 43 -0.69 14.99 20.33
N PHE A 44 0.51 14.39 20.39
CA PHE A 44 1.51 14.75 21.40
C PHE A 44 2.74 15.46 20.85
N PHE A 45 2.85 15.68 19.54
CA PHE A 45 3.91 16.52 18.98
C PHE A 45 3.61 18.01 19.27
N PRO A 46 4.55 18.79 19.86
CA PRO A 46 5.96 18.47 20.13
C PRO A 46 6.27 17.97 21.56
N HIS A 47 5.28 17.87 22.45
CA HIS A 47 5.45 17.57 23.89
C HIS A 47 5.98 16.17 24.22
N LEU A 48 5.71 15.15 23.39
CA LEU A 48 6.29 13.80 23.50
C LEU A 48 6.98 13.42 22.18
N PRO A 49 8.15 14.00 21.89
CA PRO A 49 8.82 13.86 20.58
C PRO A 49 9.30 12.42 20.29
N TRP A 50 9.28 11.56 21.31
CA TRP A 50 9.62 10.14 21.19
C TRP A 50 8.44 9.31 20.65
N LEU A 51 7.18 9.69 20.88
CA LEU A 51 6.03 9.09 20.17
C LEU A 51 6.16 9.46 18.69
N GLY A 52 6.11 8.49 17.79
CA GLY A 52 6.33 8.71 16.34
C GLY A 52 7.79 8.66 15.89
N SER A 53 8.76 8.55 16.82
CA SER A 53 10.13 8.21 16.45
C SER A 53 10.21 6.82 15.80
N PRO A 54 11.15 6.58 14.87
CA PRO A 54 11.33 5.26 14.27
C PRO A 54 11.49 4.12 15.29
N TRP A 55 12.06 4.44 16.46
CA TRP A 55 12.27 3.51 17.57
C TRP A 55 10.98 3.13 18.29
N THR A 56 10.06 4.07 18.52
CA THR A 56 8.76 3.75 19.13
C THR A 56 7.86 3.00 18.18
N VAL A 57 7.80 3.43 16.91
CA VAL A 57 7.06 2.70 15.87
C VAL A 57 7.61 1.29 15.73
N GLY A 58 8.94 1.12 15.70
CA GLY A 58 9.60 -0.18 15.72
C GLY A 58 9.25 -1.01 16.96
N GLY A 59 9.24 -0.42 18.16
CA GLY A 59 8.86 -1.08 19.41
C GLY A 59 7.42 -1.59 19.40
N PHE A 60 6.46 -0.78 18.96
CA PHE A 60 5.05 -1.20 18.83
C PHE A 60 4.87 -2.30 17.78
N LEU A 61 5.62 -2.26 16.67
CA LEU A 61 5.62 -3.31 15.67
C LEU A 61 6.20 -4.62 16.21
N ILE A 62 7.30 -4.58 16.96
CA ILE A 62 7.91 -5.76 17.58
C ILE A 62 6.96 -6.37 18.63
N LEU A 63 6.32 -5.55 19.46
CA LEU A 63 5.34 -6.00 20.45
C LEU A 63 4.09 -6.59 19.78
N GLY A 64 3.57 -5.92 18.74
CA GLY A 64 2.44 -6.41 17.95
C GLY A 64 2.76 -7.73 17.24
N PHE A 65 3.97 -7.86 16.69
CA PHE A 65 4.45 -9.08 16.04
C PHE A 65 4.69 -10.21 17.06
N GLY A 66 5.27 -9.91 18.22
CA GLY A 66 5.45 -10.85 19.32
C GLY A 66 4.13 -11.40 19.85
N PHE A 67 3.14 -10.53 20.04
CA PHE A 67 1.78 -10.93 20.42
C PHE A 67 1.10 -11.78 19.34
N TRP A 68 1.30 -11.45 18.07
CA TRP A 68 0.81 -12.25 16.95
C TRP A 68 1.42 -13.66 16.92
N ILE A 69 2.74 -13.78 17.10
CA ILE A 69 3.44 -15.08 17.20
C ILE A 69 2.94 -15.88 18.40
N TRP A 70 2.83 -15.25 19.57
CA TRP A 70 2.32 -15.90 20.78
C TRP A 70 0.91 -16.45 20.55
N ARG A 71 0.01 -15.66 19.95
CA ARG A 71 -1.35 -16.09 19.64
C ARG A 71 -1.42 -17.28 18.67
N ILE A 72 -0.61 -17.28 17.61
CA ILE A 72 -0.51 -18.41 16.68
C ILE A 72 -0.08 -19.67 17.41
N ARG A 73 0.83 -19.55 18.38
CA ARG A 73 1.30 -20.69 19.18
C ARG A 73 0.30 -21.14 20.25
N SER A 74 -0.61 -20.29 20.70
CA SER A 74 -1.54 -20.56 21.80
C SER A 74 -2.91 -21.10 21.39
N ASN A 75 -3.18 -21.37 20.09
CA ASN A 75 -4.44 -21.98 19.61
C ASN A 75 -5.75 -21.31 20.11
N TYR A 76 -5.74 -19.99 20.34
CA TYR A 76 -6.93 -19.27 20.79
C TYR A 76 -8.05 -19.25 19.73
N PRO A 77 -9.32 -19.51 20.11
CA PRO A 77 -10.44 -19.49 19.17
C PRO A 77 -10.64 -18.09 18.55
N PRO A 78 -11.04 -18.01 17.27
CA PRO A 78 -11.21 -16.75 16.53
C PRO A 78 -12.32 -15.83 17.07
N SER A 79 -13.17 -16.31 17.99
CA SER A 79 -14.27 -15.57 18.63
C SER A 79 -13.86 -14.78 19.88
N SER A 80 -12.62 -14.88 20.34
CA SER A 80 -12.19 -14.14 21.54
C SER A 80 -12.08 -12.63 21.26
N PRO A 81 -12.50 -11.75 22.20
CA PRO A 81 -12.39 -10.29 22.07
C PRO A 81 -10.95 -9.77 22.25
N ALA A 82 -9.96 -10.64 22.45
CA ALA A 82 -8.54 -10.25 22.57
C ALA A 82 -7.97 -9.41 21.40
N PRO A 83 -8.44 -9.51 20.13
CA PRO A 83 -8.05 -8.60 19.05
C PRO A 83 -8.52 -7.15 19.25
N LEU A 84 -9.41 -6.90 20.22
CA LEU A 84 -9.96 -5.58 20.52
C LEU A 84 -9.20 -4.87 21.65
N LEU A 85 -8.29 -5.53 22.37
CA LEU A 85 -7.46 -4.87 23.39
C LEU A 85 -6.65 -3.69 22.84
N PRO A 86 -6.04 -3.76 21.63
CA PRO A 86 -5.40 -2.60 21.02
C PRO A 86 -6.36 -1.47 20.63
N LEU A 87 -7.68 -1.73 20.56
CA LEU A 87 -8.72 -0.72 20.35
C LEU A 87 -9.22 -0.08 21.66
N ALA A 88 -9.07 -0.78 22.80
CA ALA A 88 -9.40 -0.23 24.12
C ALA A 88 -8.38 0.85 24.55
N ILE A 89 -7.15 0.78 24.06
CA ILE A 89 -6.08 1.75 24.37
C ILE A 89 -6.37 3.14 23.79
N PRO A 90 -6.74 3.32 22.51
CA PRO A 90 -7.20 4.63 22.01
C PRO A 90 -8.47 5.11 22.73
N ALA A 91 -9.40 4.20 23.07
CA ALA A 91 -10.60 4.58 23.83
C ALA A 91 -10.27 5.11 25.24
N LEU A 92 -9.23 4.58 25.89
CA LEU A 92 -8.72 5.07 27.17
C LEU A 92 -7.92 6.38 27.03
N LEU A 93 -7.21 6.58 25.91
CA LEU A 93 -6.41 7.79 25.65
C LEU A 93 -7.24 9.00 25.18
N ILE A 94 -8.43 8.76 24.60
CA ILE A 94 -9.43 9.80 24.27
C ILE A 94 -10.05 10.42 25.55
N LEU A 95 -9.97 9.74 26.69
CA LEU A 95 -10.61 10.17 27.95
C LEU A 95 -9.70 11.02 28.86
N LEU A 96 -8.43 11.26 28.51
CA LEU A 96 -7.42 11.72 29.48
C LEU A 96 -6.86 13.16 29.32
N PRO A 97 -7.02 13.87 28.19
CA PRO A 97 -6.75 15.32 28.17
C PRO A 97 -7.92 16.22 27.67
N PRO A 98 -8.10 17.41 28.28
CA PRO A 98 -9.19 18.36 27.96
C PRO A 98 -9.02 19.17 26.66
N GLU A 99 -7.86 19.07 25.98
CA GLU A 99 -7.59 19.79 24.73
C GLU A 99 -8.11 19.07 23.47
N ILE A 100 -8.74 17.90 23.64
CA ILE A 100 -9.27 17.12 22.53
C ILE A 100 -10.58 17.74 22.04
N ASN A 101 -10.67 18.01 20.74
CA ASN A 101 -11.97 18.12 20.07
C ASN A 101 -12.61 16.72 20.03
N LEU A 102 -13.22 16.32 21.15
CA LEU A 102 -13.79 14.99 21.39
C LEU A 102 -14.74 14.60 20.26
N LEU A 103 -15.45 15.58 19.71
CA LEU A 103 -16.34 15.40 18.57
C LEU A 103 -15.62 14.82 17.34
N ARG A 104 -14.40 15.27 17.00
CA ARG A 104 -13.65 14.73 15.84
C ARG A 104 -13.21 13.29 16.04
N GLY A 105 -12.74 12.93 17.23
CA GLY A 105 -12.36 11.55 17.58
C GLY A 105 -13.56 10.61 17.56
N TRP A 106 -14.67 11.02 18.18
CA TRP A 106 -15.94 10.29 18.15
C TRP A 106 -16.50 10.17 16.73
N LEU A 107 -16.45 11.23 15.91
CA LEU A 107 -16.91 11.20 14.52
C LEU A 107 -16.10 10.23 13.66
N LEU A 108 -14.78 10.17 13.82
CA LEU A 108 -13.94 9.23 13.07
C LEU A 108 -14.14 7.78 13.55
N TRP A 109 -14.29 7.57 14.86
CA TRP A 109 -14.50 6.24 15.43
C TRP A 109 -15.90 5.70 15.10
N VAL A 110 -16.95 6.48 15.39
CA VAL A 110 -18.33 6.16 15.03
C VAL A 110 -18.43 6.04 13.52
N GLY A 111 -17.91 6.98 12.74
CA GLY A 111 -17.89 6.93 11.28
C GLY A 111 -17.21 5.68 10.73
N GLY A 112 -16.08 5.26 11.31
CA GLY A 112 -15.41 4.01 10.96
C GLY A 112 -16.28 2.78 11.21
N TRP A 113 -16.90 2.68 12.40
CA TRP A 113 -17.84 1.60 12.72
C TRP A 113 -19.10 1.63 11.86
N TRP A 114 -19.62 2.82 11.58
CA TRP A 114 -20.79 3.05 10.74
C TRP A 114 -20.52 2.62 9.30
N VAL A 115 -19.33 2.92 8.77
CA VAL A 115 -18.91 2.46 7.44
C VAL A 115 -18.73 0.94 7.41
N VAL A 116 -18.17 0.31 8.45
CA VAL A 116 -18.08 -1.15 8.54
C VAL A 116 -19.47 -1.79 8.62
N ALA A 117 -20.40 -1.20 9.37
CA ALA A 117 -21.77 -1.67 9.48
C ALA A 117 -22.54 -1.52 8.17
N ILE A 118 -22.46 -0.34 7.53
CA ILE A 118 -23.10 -0.05 6.25
C ILE A 118 -22.51 -0.88 5.12
N SER A 119 -21.18 -1.03 5.05
CA SER A 119 -20.56 -1.90 4.04
C SER A 119 -21.02 -3.35 4.23
N ARG A 120 -21.13 -3.86 5.46
CA ARG A 120 -21.70 -5.19 5.73
C ARG A 120 -23.18 -5.28 5.32
N GLN A 121 -23.97 -4.25 5.54
CA GLN A 121 -25.41 -4.23 5.28
C GLN A 121 -25.74 -4.01 3.78
N LEU A 122 -25.02 -3.12 3.09
CA LEU A 122 -25.12 -2.95 1.64
C LEU A 122 -24.69 -4.23 0.90
N VAL A 123 -23.72 -4.95 1.46
CA VAL A 123 -23.23 -6.22 0.93
C VAL A 123 -24.20 -7.36 1.20
N SER A 124 -24.84 -7.40 2.37
CA SER A 124 -25.88 -8.41 2.64
C SER A 124 -27.11 -8.22 1.75
N GLN A 125 -27.39 -6.97 1.33
CA GLN A 125 -28.46 -6.63 0.40
C GLN A 125 -28.07 -6.78 -1.08
N SER A 126 -26.77 -6.81 -1.43
CA SER A 126 -26.26 -6.88 -2.81
C SER A 126 -26.06 -8.30 -3.34
N ALA A 127 -26.77 -9.30 -2.82
CA ALA A 127 -26.67 -10.69 -3.30
C ALA A 127 -27.00 -10.85 -4.81
N SER A 128 -27.59 -9.83 -5.45
CA SER A 128 -27.95 -9.81 -6.87
C SER A 128 -27.18 -8.78 -7.73
N GLN A 129 -26.26 -7.98 -7.17
CA GLN A 129 -25.60 -6.91 -7.91
C GLN A 129 -24.24 -7.34 -8.47
N ARG A 130 -23.99 -6.98 -9.74
CA ARG A 130 -22.69 -7.21 -10.38
C ARG A 130 -21.59 -6.43 -9.70
N SER A 131 -20.48 -7.12 -9.39
CA SER A 131 -19.30 -6.43 -8.85
C SER A 131 -18.81 -5.38 -9.85
N PRO A 132 -18.61 -4.11 -9.43
CA PRO A 132 -18.11 -3.07 -10.32
C PRO A 132 -16.77 -3.49 -10.92
N SER A 133 -16.60 -3.22 -12.21
CA SER A 133 -15.34 -3.43 -12.91
C SER A 133 -14.23 -2.54 -12.30
N LEU A 134 -12.97 -2.92 -12.51
CA LEU A 134 -11.83 -2.07 -12.14
C LEU A 134 -11.97 -0.67 -12.75
N LEU A 135 -12.41 -0.58 -14.01
CA LEU A 135 -12.59 0.71 -14.70
C LEU A 135 -13.61 1.59 -13.99
N SER A 136 -14.74 1.02 -13.53
CA SER A 136 -15.73 1.79 -12.78
C SER A 136 -15.19 2.29 -11.44
N SER A 137 -14.39 1.50 -10.72
CA SER A 137 -13.80 1.93 -9.45
C SER A 137 -12.75 3.02 -9.65
N LEU A 138 -11.92 2.89 -10.70
CA LEU A 138 -10.96 3.93 -11.10
C LEU A 138 -11.67 5.21 -11.52
N PHE A 139 -12.71 5.10 -12.34
CA PHE A 139 -13.51 6.23 -12.80
C PHE A 139 -14.16 6.96 -11.61
N SER A 140 -14.82 6.23 -10.71
CA SER A 140 -15.41 6.80 -9.50
C SER A 140 -14.37 7.49 -8.61
N LEU A 141 -13.19 6.88 -8.43
CA LEU A 141 -12.10 7.47 -7.66
C LEU A 141 -11.66 8.81 -8.25
N LEU A 142 -11.39 8.84 -9.56
CA LEU A 142 -10.90 10.04 -10.26
C LEU A 142 -11.99 11.11 -10.36
N LEU A 143 -13.24 10.72 -10.62
CA LEU A 143 -14.38 11.63 -10.69
C LEU A 143 -14.60 12.37 -9.36
N LEU A 144 -14.33 11.72 -8.23
CA LEU A 144 -14.42 12.34 -6.90
C LEU A 144 -13.18 13.17 -6.56
N LEU A 145 -11.98 12.64 -6.76
CA LEU A 145 -10.75 13.29 -6.28
C LEU A 145 -10.28 14.43 -7.19
N ALA A 146 -10.37 14.28 -8.51
CA ALA A 146 -9.82 15.26 -9.42
C ALA A 146 -10.49 16.64 -9.25
N PRO A 147 -11.83 16.77 -9.18
CA PRO A 147 -12.45 18.07 -8.92
C PRO A 147 -12.02 18.67 -7.59
N ILE A 148 -11.93 17.86 -6.52
CA ILE A 148 -11.51 18.33 -5.20
C ILE A 148 -10.11 18.93 -5.27
N TYR A 149 -9.13 18.22 -5.84
CA TYR A 149 -7.76 18.72 -5.95
C TYR A 149 -7.65 19.91 -6.88
N PHE A 150 -8.27 19.89 -8.07
CA PHE A 150 -8.15 20.99 -9.04
C PHE A 150 -8.92 22.25 -8.61
N LEU A 151 -10.00 22.13 -7.83
CA LEU A 151 -10.73 23.28 -7.28
C LEU A 151 -10.01 23.90 -6.08
N THR A 152 -9.28 23.09 -5.29
CA THR A 152 -8.51 23.56 -4.12
C THR A 152 -7.02 23.81 -4.42
N LEU A 153 -6.61 23.63 -5.67
CA LEU A 153 -5.24 23.81 -6.14
C LEU A 153 -4.78 25.26 -5.93
N GLY A 154 -3.59 25.45 -5.37
CA GLY A 154 -2.94 26.75 -5.32
C GLY A 154 -2.75 27.30 -6.74
N ARG A 155 -3.27 28.51 -7.00
CA ARG A 155 -3.16 29.16 -8.34
C ARG A 155 -2.03 30.17 -8.44
N THR A 156 -1.48 30.56 -7.29
CA THR A 156 -0.46 31.58 -7.14
C THR A 156 0.76 30.99 -6.45
N VAL A 157 1.76 31.85 -6.24
CA VAL A 157 2.97 31.47 -5.54
C VAL A 157 2.63 31.04 -4.10
N GLY A 158 3.17 29.90 -3.68
CA GLY A 158 2.99 29.38 -2.31
C GLY A 158 4.03 29.95 -1.34
N ALA A 159 4.17 29.31 -0.18
CA ALA A 159 5.14 29.67 0.85
C ALA A 159 6.26 28.63 0.97
N ALA A 160 7.35 28.97 1.69
CA ALA A 160 8.44 28.06 2.03
C ALA A 160 8.98 27.27 0.81
N ASP A 161 9.08 25.94 0.91
CA ASP A 161 9.66 25.07 -0.11
C ASP A 161 8.86 25.15 -1.42
N THR A 162 7.53 25.23 -1.34
CA THR A 162 6.66 25.45 -2.51
C THR A 162 7.05 26.71 -3.29
N PHE A 163 7.32 27.83 -2.61
CA PHE A 163 7.80 29.06 -3.28
C PHE A 163 9.12 28.79 -4.03
N GLU A 164 10.07 28.14 -3.37
CA GLU A 164 11.38 27.85 -3.95
C GLU A 164 11.27 26.96 -5.19
N PHE A 165 10.51 25.86 -5.11
CA PHE A 165 10.26 24.97 -6.23
C PHE A 165 9.64 25.73 -7.42
N GLN A 166 8.66 26.59 -7.16
CA GLN A 166 7.97 27.34 -8.21
C GLN A 166 8.87 28.34 -8.95
N VAL A 167 9.92 28.84 -8.30
CA VAL A 167 10.90 29.76 -8.92
C VAL A 167 12.05 29.01 -9.57
N VAL A 168 12.56 27.95 -8.93
CA VAL A 168 13.79 27.25 -9.34
C VAL A 168 13.52 26.22 -10.44
N VAL A 169 12.41 25.47 -10.38
CA VAL A 169 12.07 24.43 -11.36
C VAL A 169 11.99 24.94 -12.80
N PRO A 170 11.34 26.08 -13.11
CA PRO A 170 11.29 26.60 -14.47
C PRO A 170 12.67 26.93 -15.06
N GLN A 171 13.65 27.19 -14.19
CA GLN A 171 15.02 27.55 -14.57
C GLN A 171 15.98 26.34 -14.52
N LEU A 172 15.51 25.17 -14.04
CA LEU A 172 16.34 24.00 -13.75
C LEU A 172 17.54 24.34 -12.84
N GLY A 173 17.33 25.26 -11.89
CA GLY A 173 18.34 25.59 -10.89
C GLY A 173 18.46 24.51 -9.81
N ILE A 174 19.24 24.80 -8.77
CA ILE A 174 19.44 23.89 -7.64
C ILE A 174 18.65 24.43 -6.44
N VAL A 175 17.73 23.61 -5.95
CA VAL A 175 16.99 23.87 -4.71
C VAL A 175 17.78 23.42 -3.49
N HIS A 176 17.32 23.79 -2.30
CA HIS A 176 17.87 23.33 -1.02
C HIS A 176 18.16 21.81 -1.03
N PRO A 177 19.19 21.34 -0.28
CA PRO A 177 19.51 19.92 -0.19
C PRO A 177 18.27 19.10 0.19
N THR A 178 17.90 18.05 -0.53
CA THR A 178 18.74 17.16 -1.36
C THR A 178 18.83 17.50 -2.86
N GLY A 179 18.29 18.63 -3.30
CA GLY A 179 18.33 19.08 -4.70
C GLY A 179 17.26 18.48 -5.62
N TYR A 180 16.60 17.39 -5.19
CA TYR A 180 15.43 16.77 -5.83
C TYR A 180 15.47 16.64 -7.38
N PRO A 181 16.55 16.13 -8.02
CA PRO A 181 16.72 16.20 -9.48
C PRO A 181 15.54 15.64 -10.30
N LEU A 182 14.95 14.51 -9.88
CA LEU A 182 13.81 13.93 -10.61
C LEU A 182 12.59 14.85 -10.57
N TYR A 183 12.32 15.47 -9.41
CA TYR A 183 11.23 16.42 -9.26
C TYR A 183 11.44 17.65 -10.14
N LEU A 184 12.66 18.19 -10.19
CA LEU A 184 12.98 19.35 -11.04
C LEU A 184 12.75 19.06 -12.53
N LEU A 185 13.22 17.91 -13.02
CA LEU A 185 13.08 17.54 -14.43
C LEU A 185 11.61 17.33 -14.82
N LEU A 186 10.85 16.60 -14.00
CA LEU A 186 9.43 16.39 -14.28
C LEU A 186 8.59 17.66 -14.04
N GLY A 187 8.94 18.47 -13.06
CA GLY A 187 8.32 19.77 -12.84
C GLY A 187 8.53 20.70 -14.03
N LYS A 188 9.75 20.76 -14.60
CA LYS A 188 10.03 21.50 -15.83
C LYS A 188 9.15 20.99 -16.98
N LEU A 189 8.97 19.68 -17.12
CA LEU A 189 8.05 19.11 -18.09
C LEU A 189 6.62 19.65 -17.92
N TRP A 190 6.08 19.73 -16.70
CA TRP A 190 4.76 20.31 -16.46
C TRP A 190 4.66 21.80 -16.85
N THR A 191 5.71 22.59 -16.63
CA THR A 191 5.73 24.00 -17.07
C THR A 191 5.65 24.15 -18.59
N LEU A 192 6.18 23.16 -19.33
CA LEU A 192 6.19 23.13 -20.79
C LEU A 192 4.89 22.55 -21.36
N LEU A 193 4.34 21.50 -20.75
CA LEU A 193 3.13 20.81 -21.23
C LEU A 193 1.86 21.64 -21.05
N ILE A 194 1.78 22.46 -19.99
CA ILE A 194 0.61 23.28 -19.70
C ILE A 194 0.88 24.69 -20.26
N PRO A 195 0.20 25.12 -21.35
CA PRO A 195 0.51 26.38 -22.01
C PRO A 195 -0.12 27.60 -21.34
N PHE A 196 -1.00 27.41 -20.36
CA PHE A 196 -1.79 28.47 -19.71
C PHE A 196 -1.54 28.56 -18.20
N GLY A 197 -1.99 29.65 -17.58
CA GLY A 197 -1.80 29.92 -16.16
C GLY A 197 -0.36 30.29 -15.80
N GLN A 198 -0.17 30.71 -14.55
CA GLN A 198 1.14 31.06 -13.99
C GLN A 198 2.01 29.80 -13.80
N LEU A 199 3.34 29.95 -13.76
CA LEU A 199 4.26 28.83 -13.55
C LEU A 199 3.97 28.07 -12.25
N ALA A 200 3.63 28.79 -11.18
CA ALA A 200 3.20 28.22 -9.90
C ALA A 200 2.01 27.25 -10.06
N PHE A 201 0.96 27.69 -10.77
CA PHE A 201 -0.20 26.86 -11.09
C PHE A 201 0.18 25.61 -11.88
N ARG A 202 1.02 25.73 -12.92
CA ARG A 202 1.42 24.60 -13.76
C ARG A 202 2.15 23.52 -12.97
N LEU A 203 2.99 23.92 -12.02
CA LEU A 203 3.70 22.99 -11.14
C LEU A 203 2.75 22.32 -10.14
N ASN A 204 1.84 23.09 -9.54
CA ASN A 204 0.83 22.55 -8.63
C ASN A 204 -0.07 21.52 -9.35
N VAL A 205 -0.39 21.73 -10.64
CA VAL A 205 -1.10 20.72 -11.45
C VAL A 205 -0.32 19.40 -11.51
N GLY A 206 1.00 19.46 -11.70
CA GLY A 206 1.85 18.26 -11.72
C GLY A 206 1.78 17.48 -10.41
N THR A 207 1.84 18.18 -9.27
CA THR A 207 1.66 17.60 -7.94
C THR A 207 0.29 16.91 -7.80
N ALA A 208 -0.81 17.57 -8.21
CA ALA A 208 -2.14 16.99 -8.15
C ALA A 208 -2.25 15.70 -8.99
N VAL A 209 -1.61 15.67 -10.17
CA VAL A 209 -1.54 14.49 -11.02
C VAL A 209 -0.79 13.34 -10.34
N TYR A 210 0.34 13.62 -9.68
CA TYR A 210 1.06 12.59 -8.92
C TYR A 210 0.23 12.05 -7.77
N ALA A 211 -0.51 12.91 -7.07
CA ALA A 211 -1.40 12.53 -5.98
C ALA A 211 -2.52 11.59 -6.45
N LEU A 212 -3.15 11.92 -7.59
CA LEU A 212 -4.17 11.06 -8.22
C LEU A 212 -3.59 9.71 -8.63
N GLY A 213 -2.39 9.69 -9.22
CA GLY A 213 -1.70 8.46 -9.57
C GLY A 213 -1.38 7.59 -8.34
N ALA A 214 -0.94 8.20 -7.25
CA ALA A 214 -0.69 7.49 -5.99
C ALA A 214 -1.98 6.87 -5.44
N ALA A 215 -3.09 7.61 -5.44
CA ALA A 215 -4.41 7.12 -5.01
C ALA A 215 -4.89 5.93 -5.85
N VAL A 216 -4.69 5.97 -7.18
CA VAL A 216 -4.98 4.87 -8.09
C VAL A 216 -4.18 3.62 -7.74
N LEU A 217 -2.88 3.77 -7.46
CA LEU A 217 -2.04 2.64 -7.05
C LEU A 217 -2.42 2.08 -5.69
N VAL A 218 -2.84 2.92 -4.74
CA VAL A 218 -3.38 2.46 -3.45
C VAL A 218 -4.64 1.63 -3.63
N LEU A 219 -5.57 2.06 -4.50
CA LEU A 219 -6.76 1.27 -4.84
C LEU A 219 -6.36 -0.11 -5.36
N GLU A 220 -5.44 -0.15 -6.32
CA GLU A 220 -5.04 -1.41 -6.95
C GLU A 220 -4.24 -2.33 -5.99
N LEU A 221 -3.42 -1.75 -5.11
CA LEU A 221 -2.72 -2.47 -4.04
C LEU A 221 -3.69 -3.21 -3.12
N VAL A 222 -4.74 -2.52 -2.66
CA VAL A 222 -5.77 -3.14 -1.79
C VAL A 222 -6.53 -4.22 -2.54
N ARG A 223 -6.95 -3.92 -3.79
CA ARG A 223 -7.70 -4.86 -4.63
C ARG A 223 -6.92 -6.15 -4.87
N ARG A 224 -5.65 -6.04 -5.29
CA ARG A 224 -4.79 -7.21 -5.55
C ARG A 224 -4.32 -7.91 -4.28
N GLY A 225 -4.12 -7.18 -3.20
CA GLY A 225 -3.77 -7.76 -1.91
C GLY A 225 -4.86 -8.72 -1.43
N ALA A 226 -6.12 -8.34 -1.59
CA ALA A 226 -7.27 -9.20 -1.26
C ALA A 226 -7.39 -10.43 -2.18
N GLU A 227 -7.07 -10.31 -3.48
CA GLU A 227 -7.07 -11.43 -4.42
C GLU A 227 -6.03 -12.51 -4.08
N GLY A 228 -4.88 -12.11 -3.52
CA GLY A 228 -3.78 -13.02 -3.15
C GLY A 228 -4.09 -13.94 -1.98
N GLN A 229 -5.03 -13.58 -1.09
CA GLN A 229 -5.32 -14.30 0.16
C GLN A 229 -6.41 -15.39 0.02
N GLY A 230 -6.67 -15.89 -1.19
CA GLY A 230 -7.65 -16.95 -1.43
C GLY A 230 -9.00 -16.47 -1.98
N SER A 231 -9.16 -15.17 -2.24
CA SER A 231 -10.38 -14.61 -2.84
C SER A 231 -10.60 -14.99 -4.31
N ARG A 232 -9.73 -15.82 -4.91
CA ARG A 232 -9.93 -16.37 -6.26
C ARG A 232 -11.19 -17.25 -6.37
N GLY A 233 -11.68 -17.78 -5.25
CA GLY A 233 -12.99 -18.46 -5.13
C GLY A 233 -14.09 -17.60 -4.50
N ALA A 234 -13.83 -16.31 -4.23
CA ALA A 234 -14.86 -15.43 -3.70
C ALA A 234 -15.93 -15.22 -4.76
N GLY A 235 -17.18 -15.54 -4.41
CA GLY A 235 -18.35 -15.22 -5.23
C GLY A 235 -18.45 -13.72 -5.51
N GLU A 236 -19.42 -13.35 -6.34
CA GLU A 236 -19.67 -11.97 -6.76
C GLU A 236 -19.71 -10.97 -5.59
N GLN A 237 -20.27 -11.40 -4.46
CA GLN A 237 -20.35 -10.64 -3.21
C GLN A 237 -18.98 -10.29 -2.62
N GLY A 238 -18.01 -11.20 -2.65
CA GLY A 238 -16.65 -10.94 -2.14
C GLY A 238 -15.84 -10.02 -3.06
N ARG A 239 -16.10 -10.06 -4.37
CA ARG A 239 -15.52 -9.13 -5.35
C ARG A 239 -16.07 -7.72 -5.17
N LEU A 240 -17.38 -7.59 -4.95
CA LEU A 240 -18.03 -6.32 -4.65
C LEU A 240 -17.44 -5.68 -3.38
N LEU A 241 -17.36 -6.45 -2.28
CA LEU A 241 -16.72 -6.04 -1.02
C LEU A 241 -15.30 -5.51 -1.24
N THR A 242 -14.47 -6.29 -1.96
CA THR A 242 -13.08 -5.92 -2.23
C THR A 242 -12.99 -4.61 -3.03
N SER A 243 -13.89 -4.42 -4.01
CA SER A 243 -13.94 -3.21 -4.80
C SER A 243 -14.36 -1.99 -3.98
N GLN A 244 -15.36 -2.13 -3.11
CA GLN A 244 -15.81 -1.05 -2.23
C GLN A 244 -14.73 -0.68 -1.21
N LEU A 245 -14.10 -1.67 -0.57
CA LEU A 245 -13.03 -1.46 0.41
C LEU A 245 -11.79 -0.81 -0.22
N SER A 246 -11.41 -1.22 -1.44
CA SER A 246 -10.29 -0.60 -2.15
C SER A 246 -10.57 0.85 -2.54
N LEU A 247 -11.75 1.15 -3.09
CA LEU A 247 -12.18 2.51 -3.40
C LEU A 247 -12.19 3.38 -2.14
N PHE A 248 -12.79 2.89 -1.06
CA PHE A 248 -12.87 3.62 0.20
C PHE A 248 -11.49 3.87 0.82
N THR A 249 -10.60 2.87 0.79
CA THR A 249 -9.23 3.02 1.31
C THR A 249 -8.44 4.06 0.50
N ALA A 250 -8.59 4.06 -0.83
CA ALA A 250 -7.93 5.04 -1.69
C ALA A 250 -8.46 6.46 -1.46
N LEU A 251 -9.78 6.63 -1.29
CA LEU A 251 -10.40 7.92 -0.94
C LEU A 251 -9.92 8.41 0.44
N LEU A 252 -9.89 7.53 1.45
CA LEU A 252 -9.38 7.87 2.78
C LEU A 252 -7.89 8.22 2.77
N PHE A 253 -7.08 7.59 1.93
CA PHE A 253 -5.68 7.96 1.75
C PHE A 253 -5.57 9.36 1.13
N ALA A 254 -6.31 9.59 0.04
CA ALA A 254 -6.24 10.81 -0.75
C ALA A 254 -6.83 12.06 -0.05
N LEU A 255 -7.89 11.88 0.74
CA LEU A 255 -8.59 12.99 1.41
C LEU A 255 -8.06 13.29 2.82
N ARG A 256 -7.03 12.59 3.28
CA ARG A 256 -6.39 12.92 4.56
C ARG A 256 -5.75 14.31 4.48
N PRO A 257 -5.91 15.18 5.49
CA PRO A 257 -5.40 16.55 5.45
C PRO A 257 -3.91 16.64 5.12
N THR A 258 -3.09 15.76 5.69
CA THR A 258 -1.64 15.73 5.44
C THR A 258 -1.30 15.37 4.00
N PHE A 259 -2.04 14.46 3.35
CA PHE A 259 -1.75 14.12 1.95
C PHE A 259 -2.36 15.15 1.00
N TRP A 260 -3.57 15.63 1.30
CA TRP A 260 -4.27 16.62 0.50
C TRP A 260 -3.51 17.95 0.47
N SER A 261 -2.98 18.45 1.58
CA SER A 261 -2.17 19.68 1.57
C SER A 261 -0.98 19.58 0.61
N GLN A 262 -0.35 18.40 0.53
CA GLN A 262 0.75 18.15 -0.41
C GLN A 262 0.27 17.93 -1.84
N ALA A 263 -1.02 17.68 -2.08
CA ALA A 263 -1.59 17.47 -3.42
C ALA A 263 -1.98 18.78 -4.11
N VAL A 264 -2.06 19.89 -3.37
CA VAL A 264 -2.53 21.19 -3.87
C VAL A 264 -1.44 22.25 -4.02
N GLU A 265 -0.23 21.96 -3.53
CA GLU A 265 0.95 22.84 -3.61
C GLU A 265 2.17 22.12 -4.20
N ALA A 266 3.16 22.87 -4.68
CA ALA A 266 4.33 22.32 -5.37
C ALA A 266 5.31 21.69 -4.38
N GLU A 267 5.04 20.44 -4.02
CA GLU A 267 5.83 19.68 -3.05
C GLU A 267 6.30 18.33 -3.61
N VAL A 268 7.42 17.83 -3.09
CA VAL A 268 8.08 16.59 -3.58
C VAL A 268 7.39 15.32 -3.11
N TYR A 269 6.50 15.42 -2.13
CA TYR A 269 5.96 14.27 -1.42
C TYR A 269 4.92 13.49 -2.21
N THR A 270 4.16 14.12 -3.11
CA THR A 270 3.17 13.40 -3.93
C THR A 270 3.86 12.53 -4.98
N LEU A 271 4.94 13.02 -5.59
CA LEU A 271 5.81 12.22 -6.45
C LEU A 271 6.48 11.09 -5.65
N HIS A 272 6.97 11.37 -4.43
CA HIS A 272 7.53 10.34 -3.56
C HIS A 272 6.50 9.23 -3.24
N ASN A 273 5.27 9.60 -2.90
CA ASN A 273 4.19 8.65 -2.62
C ASN A 273 3.78 7.84 -3.86
N LEU A 274 3.75 8.46 -5.05
CA LEU A 274 3.51 7.77 -6.31
C LEU A 274 4.58 6.70 -6.57
N ILE A 275 5.86 7.06 -6.44
CA ILE A 275 6.98 6.13 -6.61
C ILE A 275 6.91 5.01 -5.58
N GLY A 276 6.66 5.35 -4.31
CA GLY A 276 6.52 4.37 -3.22
C GLY A 276 5.38 3.38 -3.48
N ALA A 277 4.21 3.87 -3.86
CA ALA A 277 3.07 3.03 -4.22
C ALA A 277 3.35 2.15 -5.44
N ALA A 278 4.09 2.66 -6.43
CA ALA A 278 4.50 1.88 -7.61
C ALA A 278 5.48 0.76 -7.25
N VAL A 279 6.48 1.03 -6.41
CA VAL A 279 7.40 0.02 -5.88
C VAL A 279 6.63 -1.07 -5.13
N LEU A 280 5.75 -0.68 -4.20
CA LEU A 280 4.92 -1.65 -3.47
C LEU A 280 4.03 -2.48 -4.40
N PHE A 281 3.47 -1.85 -5.44
CA PHE A 281 2.66 -2.53 -6.43
C PHE A 281 3.48 -3.57 -7.20
N LEU A 282 4.70 -3.22 -7.66
CA LEU A 282 5.59 -4.17 -8.33
C LEU A 282 6.03 -5.30 -7.41
N LEU A 283 6.30 -5.02 -6.13
CA LEU A 283 6.64 -6.05 -5.14
C LEU A 283 5.48 -7.01 -4.88
N LEU A 284 4.26 -6.50 -4.73
CA LEU A 284 3.06 -7.34 -4.61
C LEU A 284 2.88 -8.22 -5.86
N ARG A 285 3.02 -7.63 -7.05
CA ARG A 285 2.95 -8.37 -8.31
C ARG A 285 4.06 -9.40 -8.40
N GLN A 286 5.26 -9.12 -7.90
CA GLN A 286 6.38 -10.06 -7.86
C GLN A 286 6.07 -11.27 -6.98
N LEU A 287 5.45 -11.06 -5.82
CA LEU A 287 5.00 -12.17 -4.96
C LEU A 287 3.93 -13.04 -5.63
N GLN A 288 3.04 -12.44 -6.44
CA GLN A 288 1.97 -13.16 -7.13
C GLN A 288 2.45 -13.90 -8.40
N GLN A 289 3.32 -13.28 -9.18
CA GLN A 289 3.79 -13.74 -10.48
C GLN A 289 5.27 -13.35 -10.65
N PRO A 290 6.22 -14.08 -10.05
CA PRO A 290 7.62 -13.69 -10.05
C PRO A 290 8.21 -13.59 -11.46
N THR A 291 8.96 -12.52 -11.74
CA THR A 291 9.73 -12.35 -12.98
C THR A 291 11.01 -11.54 -12.70
N ALA A 292 12.09 -11.82 -13.42
CA ALA A 292 13.33 -11.04 -13.29
C ALA A 292 13.15 -9.56 -13.69
N ALA A 293 12.43 -9.32 -14.80
CA ALA A 293 12.17 -7.96 -15.31
C ALA A 293 11.45 -7.07 -14.26
N ARG A 294 10.53 -7.64 -13.47
CA ARG A 294 9.81 -6.87 -12.45
C ARG A 294 10.72 -6.44 -11.31
N LEU A 295 11.66 -7.28 -10.89
CA LEU A 295 12.66 -6.89 -9.88
C LEU A 295 13.60 -5.80 -10.40
N LEU A 296 13.96 -5.85 -11.69
CA LEU A 296 14.74 -4.78 -12.33
C LEU A 296 13.97 -3.45 -12.32
N TRP A 297 12.68 -3.47 -12.69
CA TRP A 297 11.85 -2.27 -12.63
C TRP A 297 11.66 -1.75 -11.20
N THR A 298 11.50 -2.64 -10.22
CA THR A 298 11.48 -2.24 -8.80
C THR A 298 12.78 -1.55 -8.40
N ALA A 299 13.94 -2.13 -8.73
CA ALA A 299 15.24 -1.55 -8.42
C ALA A 299 15.45 -0.20 -9.12
N ALA A 300 15.05 -0.08 -10.39
CA ALA A 300 15.09 1.16 -11.15
C ALA A 300 14.21 2.25 -10.54
N LEU A 301 12.98 1.91 -10.11
CA LEU A 301 12.09 2.85 -9.43
C LEU A 301 12.61 3.28 -8.05
N ILE A 302 13.24 2.37 -7.29
CA ILE A 302 13.89 2.72 -6.03
C ILE A 302 15.04 3.70 -6.31
N ALA A 303 15.91 3.42 -7.29
CA ALA A 303 17.01 4.29 -7.67
C ALA A 303 16.52 5.68 -8.13
N LEU A 304 15.50 5.73 -8.99
CA LEU A 304 14.85 6.98 -9.40
C LEU A 304 14.24 7.70 -8.19
N GLY A 305 13.60 6.98 -7.28
CA GLY A 305 13.05 7.56 -6.07
C GLY A 305 14.10 8.16 -5.15
N LEU A 306 15.32 7.61 -5.09
CA LEU A 306 16.44 8.24 -4.35
C LEU A 306 16.84 9.61 -4.93
N THR A 307 16.62 9.83 -6.23
CA THR A 307 16.82 11.14 -6.87
C THR A 307 15.62 12.08 -6.70
N ASN A 308 14.54 11.62 -6.07
CA ASN A 308 13.45 12.47 -5.59
C ASN A 308 13.54 12.69 -4.08
N HIS A 309 13.60 11.63 -3.27
CA HIS A 309 13.67 11.75 -1.82
C HIS A 309 14.40 10.54 -1.24
N LEU A 310 15.44 10.78 -0.41
CA LEU A 310 16.32 9.73 0.09
C LEU A 310 15.61 8.66 0.93
N THR A 311 14.47 9.00 1.56
CA THR A 311 13.66 8.02 2.33
C THR A 311 13.13 6.88 1.46
N THR A 312 13.18 6.96 0.12
CA THR A 312 12.85 5.82 -0.74
C THR A 312 13.73 4.59 -0.40
N ILE A 313 14.94 4.79 0.14
CA ILE A 313 15.82 3.70 0.57
C ILE A 313 15.17 2.76 1.60
N ILE A 314 14.19 3.24 2.37
CA ILE A 314 13.46 2.44 3.37
C ILE A 314 12.71 1.27 2.71
N LEU A 315 12.41 1.34 1.41
CA LEU A 315 11.79 0.25 0.66
C LEU A 315 12.79 -0.85 0.23
N ALA A 316 14.10 -0.58 0.28
CA ALA A 316 15.12 -1.50 -0.20
C ALA A 316 15.17 -2.82 0.60
N PRO A 317 15.09 -2.85 1.95
CA PRO A 317 15.04 -4.10 2.71
C PRO A 317 13.85 -4.99 2.33
N VAL A 318 12.67 -4.39 2.13
CA VAL A 318 11.46 -5.13 1.72
C VAL A 318 11.62 -5.67 0.29
N ALA A 319 12.18 -4.85 -0.62
CA ALA A 319 12.45 -5.29 -1.99
C ALA A 319 13.46 -6.45 -2.04
N LEU A 320 14.52 -6.38 -1.23
CA LEU A 320 15.52 -7.43 -1.09
C LEU A 320 14.88 -8.72 -0.54
N LEU A 321 14.05 -8.61 0.51
CA LEU A 321 13.33 -9.75 1.06
C LEU A 321 12.46 -10.42 -0.01
N VAL A 322 11.67 -9.66 -0.76
CA VAL A 322 10.83 -10.20 -1.86
C VAL A 322 11.69 -10.85 -2.95
N ALA A 323 12.84 -10.27 -3.29
CA ALA A 323 13.77 -10.86 -4.26
C ALA A 323 14.32 -12.22 -3.75
N ILE A 324 14.67 -12.32 -2.46
CA ILE A 324 15.12 -13.57 -1.83
C ILE A 324 13.99 -14.60 -1.83
N LEU A 325 12.80 -14.23 -1.37
CA LEU A 325 11.64 -15.13 -1.30
C LEU A 325 11.22 -15.67 -2.66
N THR A 326 11.44 -14.90 -3.73
CA THR A 326 11.09 -15.29 -5.10
C THR A 326 12.26 -15.83 -5.92
N TRP A 327 13.45 -15.99 -5.31
CA TRP A 327 14.71 -16.37 -5.97
C TRP A 327 14.59 -17.55 -6.92
N GLN A 328 13.98 -18.65 -6.44
CA GLN A 328 13.89 -19.88 -7.22
C GLN A 328 13.12 -19.67 -8.54
N SER A 329 12.14 -18.77 -8.55
CA SER A 329 11.29 -18.49 -9.69
C SER A 329 11.97 -17.59 -10.71
N TRP A 330 12.64 -16.51 -10.29
CA TRP A 330 13.21 -15.54 -11.23
C TRP A 330 14.67 -15.82 -11.62
N ARG A 331 15.40 -16.69 -10.90
CA ARG A 331 16.80 -17.02 -11.25
C ARG A 331 16.95 -17.67 -12.62
N ALA A 332 15.91 -18.37 -13.10
CA ALA A 332 15.90 -19.00 -14.42
C ALA A 332 15.80 -17.93 -15.51
N ASP A 333 14.88 -16.97 -15.35
CA ASP A 333 14.73 -15.81 -16.21
C ASP A 333 16.00 -14.95 -16.26
N TRP A 334 16.68 -14.80 -15.11
CA TRP A 334 17.91 -14.03 -15.01
C TRP A 334 19.06 -14.62 -15.84
N ARG A 335 19.18 -15.94 -15.86
CA ARG A 335 20.18 -16.64 -16.69
C ARG A 335 19.90 -16.46 -18.17
N TRP A 336 18.63 -16.38 -18.56
CA TRP A 336 18.23 -16.05 -19.92
C TRP A 336 18.55 -14.59 -20.28
N LEU A 337 18.23 -13.63 -19.41
CA LEU A 337 18.58 -12.21 -19.62
C LEU A 337 20.09 -11.99 -19.81
N LEU A 338 20.92 -12.80 -19.16
CA LEU A 338 22.38 -12.79 -19.32
C LEU A 338 22.89 -13.66 -20.48
N GLY A 339 22.00 -14.21 -21.32
CA GLY A 339 22.35 -15.04 -22.49
C GLY A 339 22.95 -16.41 -22.16
N ARG A 340 22.84 -16.88 -20.91
CA ARG A 340 23.49 -18.11 -20.42
C ARG A 340 22.65 -19.38 -20.54
N LEU A 341 21.36 -19.28 -20.88
CA LEU A 341 20.46 -20.42 -21.10
C LEU A 341 19.43 -20.12 -22.20
N PRO A 342 18.99 -21.13 -22.97
CA PRO A 342 17.86 -20.98 -23.89
C PRO A 342 16.58 -20.58 -23.13
N SER A 343 15.71 -19.80 -23.78
CA SER A 343 14.51 -19.20 -23.16
C SER A 343 13.66 -20.22 -22.41
N PRO A 344 13.24 -19.93 -21.16
CA PRO A 344 12.29 -20.80 -20.48
C PRO A 344 10.98 -20.78 -21.28
N CYS A 345 10.63 -21.92 -21.87
CA CYS A 345 9.33 -22.11 -22.52
C CYS A 345 8.24 -21.71 -21.52
N SER A 346 7.35 -20.80 -21.93
CA SER A 346 6.25 -20.33 -21.12
C SER A 346 5.41 -21.52 -20.66
N ARG A 347 5.49 -21.89 -19.37
CA ARG A 347 4.56 -22.85 -18.77
C ARG A 347 3.20 -22.17 -18.64
N SER A 348 2.40 -22.27 -19.70
CA SER A 348 0.95 -22.08 -19.62
C SER A 348 0.36 -23.20 -18.76
N PRO A 349 -0.54 -22.91 -17.79
CA PRO A 349 -1.20 -23.94 -16.98
C PRO A 349 -2.21 -24.79 -17.76
N PHE A 350 -2.48 -24.48 -19.04
CA PHE A 350 -3.64 -25.02 -19.79
C PHE A 350 -3.31 -25.70 -21.11
N THR A 351 -2.06 -26.07 -21.38
CA THR A 351 -1.71 -26.82 -22.60
C THR A 351 -1.10 -28.18 -22.27
N PRO A 352 -1.59 -29.27 -22.90
CA PRO A 352 -1.01 -30.58 -22.72
C PRO A 352 0.42 -30.61 -23.24
N ILE A 353 1.24 -31.40 -22.54
CA ILE A 353 2.66 -31.61 -22.73
C ILE A 353 2.93 -32.03 -24.17
N TYR A 354 3.49 -31.15 -24.99
CA TYR A 354 4.30 -31.55 -26.14
C TYR A 354 5.78 -31.43 -25.73
N PRO A 355 6.60 -32.47 -25.96
CA PRO A 355 8.02 -32.41 -25.65
C PRO A 355 8.68 -31.36 -26.55
N CYS A 356 9.46 -30.48 -25.94
CA CYS A 356 10.29 -29.52 -26.67
C CYS A 356 11.16 -30.29 -27.69
N ALA A 357 10.98 -29.98 -28.97
CA ALA A 357 11.83 -30.47 -30.03
C ALA A 357 13.28 -30.03 -29.75
N GLY A 358 14.15 -31.00 -29.48
CA GLY A 358 15.58 -30.82 -29.65
C GLY A 358 15.84 -30.44 -31.10
N ARG A 359 16.68 -29.42 -31.31
CA ARG A 359 17.23 -29.14 -32.65
C ARG A 359 18.42 -30.09 -32.90
N PRO A 360 18.67 -30.40 -34.19
CA PRO A 360 19.33 -31.63 -34.65
C PRO A 360 20.79 -31.78 -34.23
#